data_AF-A0A6N6W0S5-F1
#
_entry.id   AF-A0A6N6W0S5-F1
#
_cell.length_a   1.000
_cell.length_b   1.000
_cell.length_c   1.000
_cell.angle_alpha   90.00
_cell.angle_beta   90.00
_cell.angle_gamma   90.00
#
_symmetry.space_group_name_H-M   'P 1'
#
loop_
_entity.id
_entity.type
_entity.pdbx_description
1 polymer ?
#
loop_
_entity_poly.entity_id
_entity_poly.type
_entity_poly.pdbx_seq_one_letter_code
_entity_poly.pdbx_strand_id
1 'polypeptide(L)'
;MYLKRIRARNFRAFGDGTTAPELNWELNPGLNILVGENDAGKTGIVDAIRQALLTTSYENVRLFEQDFHILGSTRAQSLFIEATLSGLSKEQEGTVLEWLTLERDDTCSLIVHLHARFSPAQATKRARVDIIVRAGKDGTGPEIGYAVRELVRATYLRPLRDAEAELRPGRQSRLSQILAAHNDIAGQEVNDFSKSDPGTVPDNLVGLMAFAQHHLGEHKVVKGVQDDINKNYLGEFSFTGDQLESRIRITPDLSLTPILEKFELSLLPSGSVHPDERCVRGLGYNNALFMATELVLLRDGDELALLLVEEPEAHLHPQLQDRVMDLLKQHSRELADGERRVQVVMTTHRPNGTGANR
;
A
#
# COMPACT_ATOMS: atom_id res chain seq x y z
N MET A 1 2.44 -16.84 5.11
CA MET A 1 3.75 -16.17 5.22
C MET A 1 3.71 -15.02 6.23
N TYR A 2 4.81 -14.77 6.95
CA TYR A 2 5.02 -13.58 7.82
C TYR A 2 6.52 -13.21 7.89
N LEU A 3 6.83 -11.97 8.27
CA LEU A 3 8.19 -11.49 8.57
C LEU A 3 8.62 -12.04 9.93
N LYS A 4 9.50 -13.04 9.93
CA LYS A 4 10.03 -13.67 11.14
C LYS A 4 11.15 -12.85 11.77
N ARG A 5 12.03 -12.25 10.97
CA ARG A 5 13.20 -11.54 11.49
C ARG A 5 13.58 -10.35 10.61
N ILE A 6 14.00 -9.26 11.23
CA ILE A 6 14.66 -8.13 10.57
C ILE A 6 16.04 -7.91 11.20
N ARG A 7 17.06 -7.80 10.35
CA ARG A 7 18.43 -7.47 10.76
C ARG A 7 18.96 -6.30 9.96
N ALA A 8 19.77 -5.46 10.56
CA ALA A 8 20.48 -4.41 9.85
C ALA A 8 21.82 -4.09 10.51
N ARG A 9 22.83 -3.83 9.69
CA ARG A 9 24.12 -3.29 10.14
C ARG A 9 24.48 -2.03 9.37
N ASN A 10 25.15 -1.13 10.07
CA ASN A 10 25.60 0.16 9.56
C ASN A 10 24.45 1.00 8.95
N PHE A 11 23.25 0.85 9.47
CA PHE A 11 22.04 1.53 9.00
C PHE A 11 21.52 2.46 10.08
N ARG A 12 21.64 3.77 9.85
CA ARG A 12 21.20 4.86 10.74
C ARG A 12 21.70 4.68 12.17
N ALA A 13 20.81 4.42 13.13
CA ALA A 13 21.15 4.22 14.54
C ALA A 13 21.84 2.87 14.81
N PHE A 14 21.74 1.92 13.88
CA PHE A 14 22.26 0.55 14.05
C PHE A 14 23.68 0.43 13.49
N GLY A 15 24.61 0.04 14.35
CA GLY A 15 26.03 -0.12 14.05
C GLY A 15 26.39 -1.46 13.42
N ASP A 16 27.64 -1.87 13.59
CA ASP A 16 28.23 -3.09 13.02
C ASP A 16 28.05 -4.34 13.90
N GLY A 17 27.44 -4.20 15.08
CA GLY A 17 27.30 -5.28 16.07
C GLY A 17 28.55 -5.54 16.90
N THR A 18 29.65 -4.83 16.66
CA THR A 18 30.93 -4.96 17.40
C THR A 18 31.24 -3.69 18.19
N THR A 19 31.21 -2.54 17.53
CA THR A 19 31.49 -1.21 18.11
C THR A 19 30.23 -0.49 18.55
N ALA A 20 29.10 -0.76 17.88
CA ALA A 20 27.77 -0.27 18.21
C ALA A 20 26.73 -1.36 17.92
N PRO A 21 25.58 -1.38 18.63
CA PRO A 21 24.60 -2.46 18.51
C PRO A 21 24.01 -2.54 17.09
N GLU A 22 23.90 -3.76 16.57
CA GLU A 22 23.16 -4.04 15.32
C GLU A 22 21.66 -4.14 15.58
N LEU A 23 20.85 -3.95 14.53
CA LEU A 23 19.45 -4.39 14.58
C LEU A 23 19.43 -5.91 14.37
N ASN A 24 18.86 -6.63 15.32
CA ASN A 24 18.53 -8.04 15.17
C ASN A 24 17.27 -8.33 15.98
N TRP A 25 16.12 -8.31 15.33
CA TRP A 25 14.83 -8.46 15.98
C TRP A 25 14.03 -9.60 15.35
N GLU A 26 13.61 -10.54 16.21
CA GLU A 26 12.66 -11.59 15.87
C GLU A 26 11.24 -11.11 16.19
N LEU A 27 10.34 -11.22 15.21
CA LEU A 27 8.98 -10.72 15.29
C LEU A 27 8.00 -11.86 15.50
N ASN A 28 6.98 -11.57 16.29
CA ASN A 28 5.81 -12.41 16.39
C ASN A 28 5.03 -12.37 15.08
N PRO A 29 4.37 -13.48 14.73
CA PRO A 29 3.67 -13.55 13.47
C PRO A 29 2.39 -12.66 13.54
N GLY A 30 1.80 -12.45 14.73
CA GLY A 30 0.67 -11.53 14.94
C GLY A 30 1.07 -10.07 15.15
N LEU A 31 0.89 -9.57 16.38
CA LEU A 31 1.10 -8.18 16.74
C LEU A 31 2.49 -7.93 17.34
N ASN A 32 3.17 -6.89 16.89
CA ASN A 32 4.45 -6.41 17.39
C ASN A 32 4.36 -4.90 17.67
N ILE A 33 4.64 -4.51 18.91
CA ILE A 33 4.55 -3.12 19.37
C ILE A 33 5.93 -2.65 19.82
N LEU A 34 6.45 -1.60 19.17
CA LEU A 34 7.67 -0.92 19.56
C LEU A 34 7.32 0.31 20.41
N VAL A 35 7.70 0.25 21.69
CA VAL A 35 7.53 1.36 22.63
C VAL A 35 8.88 1.96 22.96
N GLY A 36 8.97 3.28 22.94
CA GLY A 36 10.20 4.01 23.29
C GLY A 36 10.05 5.50 23.10
N GLU A 37 11.06 6.27 23.47
CA GLU A 37 11.08 7.72 23.26
C GLU A 37 11.28 8.09 21.78
N ASN A 38 11.08 9.36 21.44
CA ASN A 38 11.48 9.90 20.13
C ASN A 38 12.98 9.62 19.89
N ASP A 39 13.34 9.39 18.63
CA ASP A 39 14.72 9.13 18.20
C ASP A 39 15.39 7.86 18.77
N ALA A 40 14.65 7.01 19.50
CA ALA A 40 15.15 5.72 20.01
C ALA A 40 15.40 4.65 18.90
N GLY A 41 15.25 5.00 17.63
CA GLY A 41 15.46 4.10 16.50
C GLY A 41 14.22 3.33 16.01
N LYS A 42 13.03 3.57 16.57
CA LYS A 42 11.76 2.89 16.19
C LYS A 42 11.44 3.02 14.70
N THR A 43 11.43 4.25 14.18
CA THR A 43 11.25 4.55 12.76
C THR A 43 12.37 3.93 11.92
N GLY A 44 13.59 3.82 12.46
CA GLY A 44 14.68 3.09 11.81
C GLY A 44 14.36 1.61 11.58
N ILE A 45 13.67 0.94 12.51
CA ILE A 45 13.25 -0.45 12.34
C ILE A 45 12.19 -0.57 11.25
N VAL A 46 11.18 0.30 11.26
CA VAL A 46 10.14 0.33 10.23
C VAL A 46 10.76 0.60 8.85
N ASP A 47 11.69 1.55 8.76
CA ASP A 47 12.38 1.87 7.53
C ASP A 47 13.29 0.74 7.05
N ALA A 48 13.91 -0.04 7.93
CA ALA A 48 14.64 -1.24 7.53
C ALA A 48 13.72 -2.24 6.82
N ILE A 49 12.52 -2.48 7.37
CA ILE A 49 11.52 -3.35 6.74
C ILE A 49 11.10 -2.79 5.37
N ARG A 50 10.78 -1.49 5.29
CA ARG A 50 10.40 -0.82 4.03
C ARG A 50 11.50 -0.90 2.97
N GLN A 51 12.77 -0.74 3.34
CA GLN A 51 13.89 -0.84 2.40
C GLN A 51 14.07 -2.26 1.86
N ALA A 52 13.92 -3.29 2.72
CA ALA A 52 14.07 -4.68 2.30
C ALA A 52 12.88 -5.14 1.43
N LEU A 53 11.66 -4.86 1.86
CA LEU A 53 10.43 -5.44 1.31
C LEU A 53 9.68 -4.53 0.33
N LEU A 54 9.95 -3.23 0.31
CA LEU A 54 9.18 -2.19 -0.39
C LEU A 54 7.74 -2.06 0.14
N THR A 55 6.99 -1.11 -0.42
CA THR A 55 5.60 -0.85 -0.02
C THR A 55 4.60 -1.05 -1.15
N THR A 56 3.36 -1.36 -0.78
CA THR A 56 2.20 -1.45 -1.68
C THR A 56 1.76 -0.08 -2.21
N SER A 57 2.08 1.01 -1.51
CA SER A 57 1.84 2.39 -1.95
C SER A 57 2.83 2.89 -3.02
N TYR A 58 3.81 2.06 -3.43
CA TYR A 58 4.86 2.40 -4.40
C TYR A 58 5.60 3.71 -4.08
N GLU A 59 5.68 4.07 -2.79
CA GLU A 59 6.51 5.19 -2.34
C GLU A 59 7.95 4.96 -2.78
N ASN A 60 8.65 6.04 -3.15
CA ASN A 60 10.05 5.96 -3.50
C ASN A 60 10.90 5.78 -2.22
N VAL A 61 11.09 4.53 -1.82
CA VAL A 61 11.93 4.15 -0.68
C VAL A 61 13.37 4.01 -1.17
N ARG A 62 14.15 5.11 -1.10
CA ARG A 62 15.54 5.17 -1.54
C ARG A 62 16.49 5.37 -0.37
N LEU A 63 17.66 4.73 -0.43
CA LEU A 63 18.77 4.99 0.49
C LEU A 63 19.60 6.20 0.04
N PHE A 64 19.93 7.03 1.03
CA PHE A 64 20.77 8.20 0.89
C PHE A 64 22.02 8.05 1.77
N GLU A 65 22.97 8.96 1.58
CA GLU A 65 24.20 9.04 2.38
C GLU A 65 23.93 9.11 3.90
N GLN A 66 22.84 9.77 4.30
CA GLN A 66 22.44 9.90 5.71
C GLN A 66 21.93 8.60 6.34
N ASP A 67 21.61 7.58 5.54
CA ASP A 67 21.15 6.29 6.05
C ASP A 67 22.32 5.39 6.50
N PHE A 68 23.56 5.75 6.18
CA PHE A 68 24.75 5.02 6.62
C PHE A 68 25.15 5.45 8.03
N HIS A 69 25.31 4.47 8.93
CA HIS A 69 25.67 4.70 10.32
C HIS A 69 26.96 5.50 10.47
N ILE A 70 27.00 6.34 11.51
CA ILE A 70 28.16 7.15 11.86
C ILE A 70 28.64 6.73 13.25
N LEU A 71 29.90 6.29 13.32
CA LEU A 71 30.60 6.08 14.58
C LEU A 71 31.58 7.24 14.80
N GLY A 72 31.26 8.11 15.76
CA GLY A 72 32.01 9.35 16.00
C GLY A 72 31.93 10.28 14.80
N SER A 73 33.02 10.43 14.05
CA SER A 73 33.10 11.22 12.81
C SER A 73 33.22 10.36 11.54
N THR A 74 33.19 9.02 11.67
CA THR A 74 33.40 8.10 10.54
C THR A 74 32.07 7.52 10.08
N ARG A 75 31.70 7.79 8.83
CA ARG A 75 30.52 7.19 8.18
C ARG A 75 30.88 5.84 7.57
N ALA A 76 30.01 4.85 7.76
CA ALA A 76 30.14 3.56 7.10
C ALA A 76 30.00 3.70 5.57
N GLN A 77 30.81 2.97 4.81
CA GLN A 77 30.76 2.96 3.34
C GLN A 77 29.82 1.88 2.77
N SER A 78 29.35 0.97 3.63
CA SER A 78 28.47 -0.12 3.27
C SER A 78 27.53 -0.45 4.41
N LEU A 79 26.31 -0.83 4.07
CA LEU A 79 25.30 -1.30 5.00
C LEU A 79 24.60 -2.53 4.43
N PHE A 80 23.96 -3.30 5.30
CA PHE A 80 23.02 -4.32 4.87
C PHE A 80 21.75 -4.32 5.70
N ILE A 81 20.68 -4.81 5.10
CA ILE A 81 19.40 -5.06 5.73
C ILE A 81 18.93 -6.45 5.27
N GLU A 82 18.55 -7.32 6.21
CA GLU A 82 18.08 -8.67 5.95
C GLU A 82 16.68 -8.84 6.54
N ALA A 83 15.72 -9.23 5.71
CA ALA A 83 14.37 -9.62 6.12
C ALA A 83 14.17 -11.12 5.88
N THR A 84 13.90 -11.88 6.94
CA THR A 84 13.59 -13.32 6.85
C THR A 84 12.09 -13.52 6.94
N LEU A 85 11.50 -14.07 5.88
CA LEU A 85 10.09 -14.45 5.80
C LEU A 85 9.95 -15.97 6.02
N SER A 86 8.93 -16.38 6.75
CA SER A 86 8.67 -17.78 7.08
C SER A 86 7.18 -18.11 7.03
N GLY A 87 6.86 -19.42 7.09
CA GLY A 87 5.49 -19.92 7.05
C GLY A 87 4.80 -19.62 5.72
N LEU A 88 5.51 -19.78 4.59
CA LEU A 88 4.93 -19.67 3.26
C LEU A 88 3.96 -20.84 3.02
N SER A 89 2.87 -20.60 2.29
CA SER A 89 1.98 -21.67 1.81
C SER A 89 2.64 -22.42 0.65
N LYS A 90 2.07 -23.57 0.25
CA LYS A 90 2.62 -24.36 -0.85
C LYS A 90 2.54 -23.63 -2.20
N GLU A 91 1.49 -22.86 -2.39
CA GLU A 91 1.28 -22.00 -3.55
C GLU A 91 2.36 -20.91 -3.58
N GLN A 92 2.57 -20.22 -2.46
CA GLN A 92 3.62 -19.21 -2.30
C GLN A 92 5.01 -19.80 -2.55
N GLU A 93 5.32 -20.96 -1.98
CA GLU A 93 6.59 -21.67 -2.19
C GLU A 93 6.80 -21.99 -3.67
N GLY A 94 5.75 -22.44 -4.37
CA GLY A 94 5.79 -22.73 -5.80
C GLY A 94 6.09 -21.50 -6.66
N THR A 95 5.56 -20.33 -6.29
CA THR A 95 5.79 -19.07 -7.03
C THR A 95 7.23 -18.57 -6.95
N VAL A 96 7.91 -18.77 -5.81
CA VAL A 96 9.25 -18.20 -5.54
C VAL A 96 10.33 -19.23 -5.26
N LEU A 97 10.15 -20.46 -5.74
CA LEU A 97 11.01 -21.62 -5.46
C LEU A 97 12.52 -21.32 -5.64
N GLU A 98 12.89 -20.56 -6.67
CA GLU A 98 14.29 -20.21 -6.99
C GLU A 98 14.98 -19.34 -5.93
N TRP A 99 14.22 -18.62 -5.09
CA TRP A 99 14.73 -17.72 -4.06
C TRP A 99 14.61 -18.30 -2.64
N LEU A 100 14.00 -19.47 -2.49
CA LEU A 100 13.83 -20.11 -1.19
C LEU A 100 15.15 -20.62 -0.64
N THR A 101 15.26 -20.57 0.69
CA THR A 101 16.32 -21.15 1.47
C THR A 101 15.77 -22.33 2.26
N LEU A 102 16.37 -23.50 2.09
CA LEU A 102 16.07 -24.66 2.92
C LEU A 102 16.73 -24.48 4.30
N GLU A 103 15.91 -24.56 5.34
CA GLU A 103 16.34 -24.55 6.72
C GLU A 103 16.70 -25.96 7.21
N ARG A 104 17.32 -26.06 8.39
CA ARG A 104 17.78 -27.34 8.94
C ARG A 104 16.64 -28.28 9.38
N ASP A 105 15.45 -27.73 9.55
CA ASP A 105 14.22 -28.40 9.96
C ASP A 105 13.32 -28.75 8.76
N ASP A 106 13.89 -28.79 7.55
CA ASP A 106 13.20 -28.99 6.27
C ASP A 106 12.11 -27.96 5.94
N THR A 107 12.06 -26.84 6.68
CA THR A 107 11.19 -25.71 6.33
C THR A 107 11.85 -24.79 5.31
N CYS A 108 11.05 -24.11 4.51
CA CYS A 108 11.53 -23.10 3.57
C CYS A 108 11.38 -21.69 4.17
N SER A 109 12.42 -20.89 4.03
CA SER A 109 12.40 -19.45 4.32
C SER A 109 12.72 -18.65 3.07
N LEU A 110 12.15 -17.46 2.97
CA LEU A 110 12.54 -16.48 1.95
C LEU A 110 13.34 -15.38 2.66
N ILE A 111 14.65 -15.34 2.39
CA ILE A 111 15.56 -14.38 3.01
C ILE A 111 15.88 -13.30 1.99
N VAL A 112 15.39 -12.08 2.20
CA VAL A 112 15.67 -10.92 1.36
C VAL A 112 16.84 -10.15 1.97
N HIS A 113 17.95 -10.10 1.26
CA HIS A 113 19.19 -9.46 1.70
C HIS A 113 19.51 -8.25 0.81
N LEU A 114 19.31 -7.06 1.35
CA LEU A 114 19.71 -5.80 0.72
C LEU A 114 21.12 -5.44 1.18
N HIS A 115 22.01 -5.19 0.22
CA HIS A 115 23.33 -4.63 0.47
C HIS A 115 23.48 -3.31 -0.30
N ALA A 116 23.95 -2.26 0.39
CA ALA A 116 24.17 -0.97 -0.23
C ALA A 116 25.60 -0.48 0.02
N ARG A 117 26.19 0.15 -1.00
CA ARG A 117 27.52 0.77 -0.93
C ARG A 117 27.42 2.25 -1.27
N PHE A 118 27.89 3.08 -0.34
CA PHE A 118 28.02 4.51 -0.56
C PHE A 118 29.36 4.83 -1.24
N SER A 119 29.29 5.53 -2.35
CA SER A 119 30.44 6.10 -3.04
C SER A 119 30.40 7.63 -2.91
N PRO A 120 31.33 8.25 -2.18
CA PRO A 120 31.40 9.70 -2.03
C PRO A 120 31.59 10.42 -3.38
N ALA A 121 31.24 11.70 -3.42
CA ALA A 121 31.48 12.53 -4.59
C ALA A 121 32.99 12.61 -4.90
N GLN A 122 33.33 12.54 -6.18
CA GLN A 122 34.68 12.75 -6.71
C GLN A 122 34.63 13.91 -7.71
N ALA A 123 35.79 14.47 -8.10
CA ALA A 123 35.89 15.69 -8.91
C ALA A 123 34.99 15.70 -10.18
N THR A 124 34.68 14.54 -10.75
CA THR A 124 33.83 14.40 -11.95
C THR A 124 32.58 13.54 -11.74
N LYS A 125 32.34 13.03 -10.52
CA LYS A 125 31.24 12.10 -10.22
C LYS A 125 30.47 12.54 -8.97
N ARG A 126 29.15 12.65 -9.09
CA ARG A 126 28.28 12.88 -7.93
C ARG A 126 28.32 11.69 -6.99
N ALA A 127 28.08 11.96 -5.70
CA ALA A 127 27.89 10.90 -4.72
C ALA A 127 26.73 9.99 -5.14
N ARG A 128 26.88 8.69 -4.89
CA ARG A 128 25.85 7.71 -5.24
C ARG A 128 25.82 6.58 -4.22
N VAL A 129 24.65 5.96 -4.12
CA VAL A 129 24.42 4.75 -3.36
C VAL A 129 24.07 3.65 -4.36
N ASP A 130 24.92 2.64 -4.45
CA ASP A 130 24.70 1.46 -5.28
C ASP A 130 24.03 0.39 -4.40
N ILE A 131 22.88 -0.15 -4.83
CA ILE A 131 22.07 -1.11 -4.05
C ILE A 131 21.94 -2.41 -4.85
N ILE A 132 22.13 -3.54 -4.17
CA ILE A 132 21.90 -4.89 -4.71
C ILE A 132 21.02 -5.63 -3.72
N VAL A 133 19.98 -6.32 -4.21
CA VAL A 133 19.09 -7.12 -3.36
C VAL A 133 19.06 -8.55 -3.86
N ARG A 134 19.43 -9.49 -3.00
CA ARG A 134 19.56 -10.91 -3.29
C ARG A 134 18.78 -11.75 -2.30
N ALA A 135 18.47 -12.97 -2.71
CA ALA A 135 17.92 -13.97 -1.82
C ALA A 135 19.01 -14.77 -1.10
N GLY A 136 18.61 -15.65 -0.20
CA GLY A 136 19.48 -16.63 0.42
C GLY A 136 20.18 -16.14 1.68
N LYS A 137 20.71 -17.09 2.46
CA LYS A 137 21.57 -16.81 3.61
C LYS A 137 22.75 -15.96 3.18
N ASP A 138 23.00 -14.88 3.91
CA ASP A 138 24.09 -13.93 3.64
C ASP A 138 24.09 -13.34 2.20
N GLY A 139 22.94 -13.37 1.51
CA GLY A 139 22.79 -12.86 0.14
C GLY A 139 23.50 -13.68 -0.94
N THR A 140 23.75 -14.97 -0.70
CA THR A 140 24.44 -15.86 -1.67
C THR A 140 23.54 -16.36 -2.80
N GLY A 141 22.23 -16.13 -2.73
CA GLY A 141 21.25 -16.56 -3.72
C GLY A 141 21.13 -15.59 -4.92
N PRO A 142 20.16 -15.85 -5.81
CA PRO A 142 19.90 -15.02 -6.98
C PRO A 142 19.39 -13.62 -6.58
N GLU A 143 19.53 -12.66 -7.50
CA GLU A 143 18.93 -11.34 -7.34
C GLU A 143 17.40 -11.41 -7.30
N ILE A 144 16.80 -10.60 -6.45
CA ILE A 144 15.35 -10.62 -6.22
C ILE A 144 14.61 -10.19 -7.49
N GLY A 145 13.83 -11.11 -8.05
CA GLY A 145 13.00 -10.88 -9.22
C GLY A 145 11.65 -10.26 -8.91
N TYR A 146 10.88 -9.94 -9.96
CA TYR A 146 9.55 -9.33 -9.86
C TYR A 146 8.57 -10.17 -9.04
N ALA A 147 8.54 -11.50 -9.25
CA ALA A 147 7.63 -12.40 -8.53
C ALA A 147 7.77 -12.29 -7.00
N VAL A 148 9.02 -12.27 -6.51
CA VAL A 148 9.29 -12.05 -5.08
C VAL A 148 8.89 -10.63 -4.67
N ARG A 149 9.17 -9.61 -5.50
CA ARG A 149 8.81 -8.22 -5.18
C ARG A 149 7.32 -8.01 -5.03
N GLU A 150 6.48 -8.64 -5.83
CA GLU A 150 5.03 -8.54 -5.67
C GLU A 150 4.56 -9.31 -4.43
N LEU A 151 5.15 -10.49 -4.18
CA LEU A 151 4.76 -11.35 -3.07
C LEU A 151 5.04 -10.74 -1.68
N VAL A 152 6.11 -9.95 -1.50
CA VAL A 152 6.61 -9.60 -0.16
C VAL A 152 6.36 -8.16 0.31
N ARG A 153 5.65 -7.33 -0.46
CA ARG A 153 5.48 -5.90 -0.10
C ARG A 153 4.76 -5.73 1.22
N ALA A 154 5.16 -4.72 1.97
CA ALA A 154 4.46 -4.30 3.18
C ALA A 154 3.46 -3.17 2.88
N THR A 155 2.36 -3.13 3.60
CA THR A 155 1.48 -1.96 3.64
C THR A 155 1.97 -1.03 4.75
N TYR A 156 2.28 0.22 4.39
CA TYR A 156 2.86 1.19 5.31
C TYR A 156 1.92 2.37 5.55
N LEU A 157 1.79 2.72 6.83
CA LEU A 157 0.85 3.66 7.37
C LEU A 157 1.60 4.73 8.19
N ARG A 158 1.85 5.89 7.57
CA ARG A 158 2.61 7.04 8.15
C ARG A 158 1.96 7.65 9.40
N PRO A 159 2.70 8.39 10.26
CA PRO A 159 2.15 9.09 11.44
C PRO A 159 1.12 10.18 11.12
N LEU A 160 1.48 11.09 10.21
CA LEU A 160 0.63 12.20 9.76
C LEU A 160 0.04 11.82 8.42
N ARG A 161 -1.24 11.41 8.43
CA ARG A 161 -1.96 11.07 7.20
C ARG A 161 -2.96 12.15 6.86
N ASP A 162 -3.03 12.45 5.58
CA ASP A 162 -4.25 12.99 5.00
C ASP A 162 -5.07 11.81 4.47
N ALA A 163 -5.75 11.11 5.38
CA ALA A 163 -6.59 9.96 5.03
C ALA A 163 -7.71 10.36 4.04
N GLU A 164 -8.14 11.63 4.06
CA GLU A 164 -9.07 12.16 3.08
C GLU A 164 -8.42 12.21 1.69
N ALA A 165 -7.19 12.73 1.58
CA ALA A 165 -6.47 12.73 0.32
C ALA A 165 -6.17 11.33 -0.22
N GLU A 166 -5.86 10.35 0.63
CA GLU A 166 -5.56 8.97 0.20
C GLU A 166 -6.82 8.19 -0.25
N LEU A 167 -8.01 8.54 0.27
CA LEU A 167 -9.30 7.95 -0.12
C LEU A 167 -10.04 8.73 -1.22
N ARG A 168 -9.53 9.88 -1.65
CA ARG A 168 -10.17 10.67 -2.71
C ARG A 168 -10.25 9.89 -4.03
N PRO A 169 -11.32 10.09 -4.82
CA PRO A 169 -11.39 9.58 -6.18
C PRO A 169 -10.24 10.11 -7.02
N GLY A 170 -9.65 9.25 -7.85
CA GLY A 170 -8.55 9.62 -8.73
C GLY A 170 -7.61 8.47 -9.08
N ARG A 171 -6.61 8.79 -9.91
CA ARG A 171 -5.59 7.83 -10.33
C ARG A 171 -4.85 7.28 -9.13
N GLN A 172 -4.76 5.96 -9.06
CA GLN A 172 -4.14 5.25 -7.92
C GLN A 172 -4.82 5.51 -6.57
N SER A 173 -6.09 5.94 -6.55
CA SER A 173 -6.89 6.02 -5.32
C SER A 173 -6.81 4.72 -4.53
N ARG A 174 -6.70 4.81 -3.20
CA ARG A 174 -6.60 3.58 -2.40
C ARG A 174 -7.90 2.79 -2.46
N LEU A 175 -9.05 3.47 -2.48
CA LEU A 175 -10.36 2.84 -2.63
C LEU A 175 -10.48 2.08 -3.96
N SER A 176 -9.97 2.63 -5.06
CA SER A 176 -10.04 1.92 -6.35
C SER A 176 -9.19 0.64 -6.33
N GLN A 177 -8.06 0.65 -5.63
CA GLN A 177 -7.25 -0.56 -5.41
C GLN A 177 -7.97 -1.57 -4.50
N ILE A 178 -8.67 -1.10 -3.47
CA ILE A 178 -9.51 -1.94 -2.60
C ILE A 178 -10.58 -2.66 -3.41
N LEU A 179 -11.33 -1.92 -4.22
CA LEU A 179 -12.37 -2.50 -5.07
C LEU A 179 -11.78 -3.42 -6.14
N ALA A 180 -10.61 -3.08 -6.70
CA ALA A 180 -9.94 -3.88 -7.73
C ALA A 180 -9.39 -5.21 -7.22
N ALA A 181 -9.10 -5.34 -5.92
CA ALA A 181 -8.58 -6.54 -5.30
C ALA A 181 -9.67 -7.44 -4.68
N HIS A 182 -10.92 -6.99 -4.67
CA HIS A 182 -12.02 -7.73 -4.07
C HIS A 182 -12.34 -9.01 -4.86
N ASN A 183 -12.65 -10.11 -4.18
CA ASN A 183 -12.87 -11.43 -4.83
C ASN A 183 -13.99 -11.41 -5.89
N ASP A 184 -15.03 -10.60 -5.69
CA ASP A 184 -16.16 -10.47 -6.61
C ASP A 184 -15.91 -9.51 -7.80
N ILE A 185 -14.69 -8.99 -7.96
CA ILE A 185 -14.36 -8.08 -9.05
C ILE A 185 -14.25 -8.78 -10.40
N ALA A 186 -13.95 -10.09 -10.41
CA ALA A 186 -13.75 -10.86 -11.62
C ALA A 186 -15.03 -10.93 -12.46
N GLY A 187 -14.95 -10.56 -13.74
CA GLY A 187 -16.07 -10.51 -14.66
C GLY A 187 -16.74 -9.13 -14.74
N GLN A 188 -16.49 -8.23 -13.78
CA GLN A 188 -17.04 -6.87 -13.78
C GLN A 188 -16.47 -5.99 -14.92
N GLU A 189 -15.35 -6.41 -15.52
CA GLU A 189 -14.73 -5.78 -16.68
C GLU A 189 -15.48 -6.01 -18.00
N VAL A 190 -16.38 -7.01 -18.04
CA VAL A 190 -17.14 -7.34 -19.25
C VAL A 190 -18.30 -6.37 -19.43
N ASN A 191 -18.34 -5.72 -20.59
CA ASN A 191 -19.45 -4.85 -20.96
C ASN A 191 -20.65 -5.67 -21.45
N ASP A 192 -21.67 -5.79 -20.61
CA ASP A 192 -22.95 -6.45 -20.86
C ASP A 192 -24.07 -5.48 -21.28
N PHE A 193 -23.76 -4.19 -21.48
CA PHE A 193 -24.73 -3.22 -22.00
C PHE A 193 -25.00 -3.38 -23.50
N SER A 194 -26.27 -3.50 -23.86
CA SER A 194 -26.72 -3.58 -25.26
C SER A 194 -27.41 -2.32 -25.75
N LYS A 195 -26.86 -1.69 -26.80
CA LYS A 195 -27.48 -0.51 -27.44
C LYS A 195 -28.77 -0.85 -28.19
N SER A 196 -28.96 -2.09 -28.61
CA SER A 196 -30.19 -2.52 -29.29
C SER A 196 -31.36 -2.67 -28.34
N ASP A 197 -31.08 -2.79 -27.04
CA ASP A 197 -32.09 -2.82 -25.98
C ASP A 197 -31.67 -1.92 -24.81
N PRO A 198 -31.77 -0.58 -24.98
CA PRO A 198 -31.24 0.38 -24.02
C PRO A 198 -32.05 0.46 -22.71
N GLY A 199 -33.17 -0.25 -22.61
CA GLY A 199 -34.00 -0.31 -21.40
C GLY A 199 -33.54 -1.36 -20.39
N THR A 200 -32.73 -2.32 -20.80
CA THR A 200 -32.21 -3.38 -19.91
C THR A 200 -31.05 -2.83 -19.08
N VAL A 201 -31.16 -2.97 -17.74
CA VAL A 201 -30.12 -2.56 -16.80
C VAL A 201 -29.04 -3.65 -16.75
N PRO A 202 -27.78 -3.35 -17.06
CA PRO A 202 -26.69 -4.32 -17.00
C PRO A 202 -26.32 -4.71 -15.56
N ASP A 203 -25.72 -5.88 -15.38
CA ASP A 203 -25.30 -6.41 -14.08
C ASP A 203 -23.86 -6.00 -13.75
N ASN A 204 -22.98 -5.93 -14.76
CA ASN A 204 -21.56 -5.65 -14.54
C ASN A 204 -21.28 -4.14 -14.42
N LEU A 205 -20.26 -3.78 -13.63
CA LEU A 205 -19.83 -2.38 -13.42
C LEU A 205 -19.52 -1.64 -14.74
N VAL A 206 -18.81 -2.29 -15.67
CA VAL A 206 -18.53 -1.70 -16.99
C VAL A 206 -19.81 -1.47 -17.79
N GLY A 207 -20.75 -2.42 -17.76
CA GLY A 207 -22.05 -2.28 -18.40
C GLY A 207 -22.88 -1.16 -17.78
N LEU A 208 -22.94 -1.07 -16.46
CA LEU A 208 -23.62 0.00 -15.73
C LEU A 208 -23.09 1.39 -16.11
N MET A 209 -21.76 1.54 -16.24
CA MET A 209 -21.16 2.80 -16.72
C MET A 209 -21.50 3.08 -18.18
N ALA A 210 -21.49 2.06 -19.05
CA ALA A 210 -21.86 2.20 -20.45
C ALA A 210 -23.34 2.58 -20.62
N PHE A 211 -24.23 1.99 -19.81
CA PHE A 211 -25.64 2.33 -19.70
C PHE A 211 -25.83 3.78 -19.26
N ALA A 212 -25.19 4.19 -18.17
CA ALA A 212 -25.25 5.57 -17.68
C ALA A 212 -24.75 6.58 -18.73
N GLN A 213 -23.64 6.27 -19.41
CA GLN A 213 -23.08 7.11 -20.46
C GLN A 213 -24.03 7.24 -21.68
N HIS A 214 -24.74 6.18 -22.04
CA HIS A 214 -25.74 6.23 -23.11
C HIS A 214 -26.91 7.14 -22.74
N HIS A 215 -27.53 6.90 -21.58
CA HIS A 215 -28.71 7.66 -21.13
C HIS A 215 -28.40 9.13 -20.85
N LEU A 216 -27.24 9.43 -20.25
CA LEU A 216 -26.79 10.82 -20.06
C LEU A 216 -26.44 11.51 -21.38
N GLY A 217 -25.92 10.78 -22.36
CA GLY A 217 -25.67 11.32 -23.71
C GLY A 217 -26.96 11.68 -24.46
N GLU A 218 -28.05 10.93 -24.25
CA GLU A 218 -29.36 11.22 -24.83
C GLU A 218 -30.17 12.25 -24.03
N HIS A 219 -29.75 12.58 -22.82
CA HIS A 219 -30.40 13.59 -22.00
C HIS A 219 -30.44 14.95 -22.72
N LYS A 220 -31.62 15.59 -22.75
CA LYS A 220 -31.90 16.82 -23.51
C LYS A 220 -30.85 17.91 -23.32
N VAL A 221 -30.36 18.10 -22.09
CA VAL A 221 -29.36 19.13 -21.78
C VAL A 221 -28.00 18.78 -22.39
N VAL A 222 -27.52 17.55 -22.21
CA VAL A 222 -26.19 17.14 -22.67
C VAL A 222 -26.16 17.10 -24.20
N LYS A 223 -27.18 16.48 -24.82
CA LYS A 223 -27.31 16.42 -26.27
C LYS A 223 -27.48 17.80 -26.89
N GLY A 224 -28.27 18.67 -26.26
CA GLY A 224 -28.45 20.05 -26.71
C GLY A 224 -27.14 20.85 -26.72
N VAL A 225 -26.35 20.78 -25.64
CA VAL A 225 -25.04 21.45 -25.57
C VAL A 225 -24.04 20.86 -26.58
N GLN A 226 -24.00 19.54 -26.73
CA GLN A 226 -23.12 18.90 -27.72
C GLN A 226 -23.47 19.31 -29.16
N ASP A 227 -24.77 19.32 -29.48
CA ASP A 227 -25.26 19.76 -30.79
C ASP A 227 -24.92 21.23 -31.05
N ASP A 228 -25.07 22.09 -30.05
CA ASP A 228 -24.72 23.51 -30.13
C ASP A 228 -23.23 23.71 -30.42
N ILE A 229 -22.35 23.02 -29.68
CA ILE A 229 -20.89 23.04 -29.92
C ILE A 229 -20.55 22.59 -31.34
N ASN A 230 -21.12 21.48 -31.80
CA ASN A 230 -20.82 20.91 -33.10
C ASN A 230 -21.35 21.77 -34.25
N LYS A 231 -22.61 22.23 -34.16
CA LYS A 231 -23.29 22.95 -35.24
C LYS A 231 -22.90 24.42 -35.32
N ASN A 232 -22.77 25.09 -34.18
CA ASN A 232 -22.63 26.56 -34.12
C ASN A 232 -21.19 27.03 -33.92
N TYR A 233 -20.25 26.15 -33.56
CA TYR A 233 -18.85 26.53 -33.32
C TYR A 233 -17.86 25.67 -34.12
N LEU A 234 -17.84 24.35 -33.93
CA LEU A 234 -16.84 23.49 -34.59
C LEU A 234 -17.03 23.38 -36.11
N GLY A 235 -18.26 23.56 -36.59
CA GLY A 235 -18.54 23.71 -38.01
C GLY A 235 -17.78 24.87 -38.67
N GLU A 236 -17.54 25.98 -37.96
CA GLU A 236 -16.79 27.14 -38.48
C GLU A 236 -15.29 26.89 -38.57
N PHE A 237 -14.76 25.96 -37.76
CA PHE A 237 -13.34 25.59 -37.74
C PHE A 237 -13.02 24.37 -38.63
N SER A 238 -14.03 23.75 -39.22
CA SER A 238 -13.86 22.57 -40.08
C SER A 238 -13.37 22.98 -41.47
N PHE A 239 -12.29 22.37 -41.96
CA PHE A 239 -11.79 22.58 -43.32
C PHE A 239 -12.40 21.57 -44.29
N THR A 240 -12.41 21.87 -45.59
CA THR A 240 -12.81 20.89 -46.62
C THR A 240 -11.95 19.63 -46.53
N GLY A 241 -12.54 18.53 -46.06
CA GLY A 241 -11.89 17.24 -45.89
C GLY A 241 -11.59 16.85 -44.43
N ASP A 242 -11.76 17.75 -43.47
CA ASP A 242 -11.52 17.48 -42.04
C ASP A 242 -12.63 18.11 -41.18
N GLN A 243 -13.64 17.30 -40.85
CA GLN A 243 -14.76 17.71 -40.01
C GLN A 243 -14.42 17.53 -38.54
N LEU A 244 -14.48 18.64 -37.79
CA LEU A 244 -14.29 18.63 -36.34
C LEU A 244 -15.60 18.28 -35.64
N GLU A 245 -15.62 17.17 -34.93
CA GLU A 245 -16.74 16.76 -34.09
C GLU A 245 -16.30 16.59 -32.63
N SER A 246 -17.12 17.10 -31.72
CA SER A 246 -17.00 16.87 -30.29
C SER A 246 -18.07 15.93 -29.77
N ARG A 247 -17.75 15.26 -28.66
CA ARG A 247 -18.68 14.41 -27.93
C ARG A 247 -18.50 14.57 -26.43
N ILE A 248 -19.60 14.82 -25.72
CA ILE A 248 -19.63 14.87 -24.26
C ILE A 248 -19.78 13.44 -23.73
N ARG A 249 -18.92 13.06 -22.77
CA ARG A 249 -18.88 11.72 -22.15
C ARG A 249 -18.59 11.85 -20.66
N ILE A 250 -19.03 10.87 -19.87
CA ILE A 250 -18.72 10.79 -18.42
C ILE A 250 -17.29 10.29 -18.21
N THR A 251 -16.89 9.33 -19.04
CA THR A 251 -15.54 8.80 -19.06
C THR A 251 -15.12 8.53 -20.51
N PRO A 252 -13.90 8.92 -20.91
CA PRO A 252 -13.40 8.63 -22.25
C PRO A 252 -13.15 7.12 -22.44
N ASP A 253 -12.75 6.45 -21.36
CA ASP A 253 -12.45 5.02 -21.29
C ASP A 253 -13.45 4.31 -20.38
N LEU A 254 -14.05 3.22 -20.88
CA LEU A 254 -15.02 2.38 -20.18
C LEU A 254 -14.36 1.15 -19.55
N SER A 255 -13.03 1.07 -19.51
CA SER A 255 -12.34 0.04 -18.74
C SER A 255 -12.70 0.11 -17.25
N LEU A 256 -12.53 -1.01 -16.54
CA LEU A 256 -12.94 -1.13 -15.14
C LEU A 256 -12.15 -0.18 -14.22
N THR A 257 -10.84 -0.03 -14.41
CA THR A 257 -9.99 0.78 -13.52
C THR A 257 -10.44 2.26 -13.43
N PRO A 258 -10.64 3.01 -14.54
CA PRO A 258 -11.20 4.37 -14.48
C PRO A 258 -12.58 4.47 -13.84
N ILE A 259 -13.39 3.41 -13.86
CA ILE A 259 -14.68 3.38 -13.18
C ILE A 259 -14.46 3.28 -11.67
N LEU A 260 -13.59 2.37 -11.22
CA LEU A 260 -13.24 2.22 -9.82
C LEU A 260 -12.63 3.50 -9.23
N GLU A 261 -11.87 4.24 -10.02
CA GLU A 261 -11.27 5.53 -9.65
C GLU A 261 -12.29 6.67 -9.43
N LYS A 262 -13.58 6.46 -9.74
CA LYS A 262 -14.67 7.45 -9.51
C LYS A 262 -15.39 7.27 -8.17
N PHE A 263 -15.23 6.13 -7.49
CA PHE A 263 -15.89 5.90 -6.20
C PHE A 263 -15.25 6.75 -5.10
N GLU A 264 -16.09 7.25 -4.20
CA GLU A 264 -15.70 7.99 -2.99
C GLU A 264 -16.19 7.22 -1.77
N LEU A 265 -15.36 7.16 -0.74
CA LEU A 265 -15.73 6.63 0.57
C LEU A 265 -15.62 7.73 1.60
N SER A 266 -16.72 8.06 2.25
CA SER A 266 -16.80 9.09 3.28
C SER A 266 -17.57 8.59 4.50
N LEU A 267 -17.33 9.21 5.65
CA LEU A 267 -18.06 8.90 6.87
C LEU A 267 -19.40 9.60 6.86
N LEU A 268 -20.48 8.83 7.00
CA LEU A 268 -21.82 9.36 7.17
C LEU A 268 -21.87 10.31 8.38
N PRO A 269 -22.67 11.38 8.34
CA PRO A 269 -22.82 12.28 9.47
C PRO A 269 -23.64 11.64 10.60
N SER A 270 -23.68 12.27 11.77
CA SER A 270 -24.46 11.78 12.92
C SER A 270 -25.95 11.80 12.60
N GLY A 271 -26.73 10.87 13.16
CA GLY A 271 -28.10 10.52 12.74
C GLY A 271 -29.19 11.63 12.74
N SER A 272 -28.83 12.88 13.04
CA SER A 272 -29.68 14.06 12.87
C SER A 272 -29.40 14.84 11.57
N VAL A 273 -28.40 14.45 10.78
CA VAL A 273 -27.97 15.11 9.54
C VAL A 273 -28.14 14.14 8.38
N HIS A 274 -28.54 14.65 7.21
CA HIS A 274 -28.77 13.85 6.01
C HIS A 274 -27.45 13.19 5.52
N PRO A 275 -27.46 11.92 5.08
CA PRO A 275 -26.26 11.18 4.64
C PRO A 275 -25.36 11.90 3.62
N ASP A 276 -25.97 12.61 2.67
CA ASP A 276 -25.24 13.31 1.59
C ASP A 276 -24.69 14.69 1.98
N GLU A 277 -24.98 15.16 3.21
CA GLU A 277 -24.44 16.43 3.70
C GLU A 277 -22.98 16.26 4.10
N ARG A 278 -22.12 17.15 3.57
CA ARG A 278 -20.69 17.15 3.89
C ARG A 278 -20.46 17.65 5.31
N CYS A 279 -20.37 16.72 6.25
CA CYS A 279 -19.87 17.01 7.60
C CYS A 279 -18.38 16.69 7.68
N VAL A 280 -17.56 17.71 7.94
CA VAL A 280 -16.14 17.49 8.25
C VAL A 280 -16.05 16.75 9.59
N ARG A 281 -15.88 15.43 9.55
CA ARG A 281 -15.51 14.66 10.74
C ARG A 281 -14.03 14.90 11.06
N GLY A 282 -13.68 14.81 12.34
CA GLY A 282 -12.30 15.02 12.78
C GLY A 282 -11.33 14.02 12.15
N LEU A 283 -10.09 14.48 11.90
CA LEU A 283 -8.98 13.72 11.30
C LEU A 283 -8.84 12.28 11.84
N GLY A 284 -9.09 12.08 13.13
CA GLY A 284 -8.96 10.77 13.74
C GLY A 284 -9.96 9.71 13.25
N TYR A 285 -11.19 10.09 12.90
CA TYR A 285 -12.14 9.12 12.35
C TYR A 285 -11.78 8.72 10.92
N ASN A 286 -11.28 9.65 10.10
CA ASN A 286 -10.80 9.34 8.76
C ASN A 286 -9.58 8.41 8.81
N ASN A 287 -8.66 8.63 9.77
CA ASN A 287 -7.54 7.72 10.01
C ASN A 287 -8.01 6.32 10.40
N ALA A 288 -9.04 6.21 11.24
CA ALA A 288 -9.64 4.92 11.62
C ALA A 288 -10.29 4.21 10.42
N LEU A 289 -11.05 4.95 9.59
CA LEU A 289 -11.64 4.42 8.36
C LEU A 289 -10.55 3.88 7.43
N PHE A 290 -9.49 4.66 7.22
CA PHE A 290 -8.38 4.25 6.37
C PHE A 290 -7.66 3.00 6.88
N MET A 291 -7.41 2.91 8.19
CA MET A 291 -6.85 1.69 8.79
C MET A 291 -7.76 0.48 8.60
N ALA A 292 -9.07 0.65 8.74
CA ALA A 292 -10.02 -0.42 8.52
C ALA A 292 -10.00 -0.90 7.05
N THR A 293 -9.94 0.02 6.09
CA THR A 293 -9.88 -0.35 4.68
C THR A 293 -8.58 -1.07 4.29
N GLU A 294 -7.44 -0.68 4.86
CA GLU A 294 -6.17 -1.42 4.68
C GLU A 294 -6.22 -2.83 5.25
N LEU A 295 -6.86 -3.00 6.42
CA LEU A 295 -7.02 -4.30 7.03
C LEU A 295 -7.90 -5.22 6.19
N VAL A 296 -8.94 -4.69 5.52
CA VAL A 296 -9.74 -5.48 4.57
C VAL A 296 -8.87 -5.98 3.42
N LEU A 297 -8.11 -5.09 2.78
CA LEU A 297 -7.20 -5.45 1.69
C LEU A 297 -6.20 -6.53 2.05
N LEU A 298 -5.58 -6.43 3.24
CA LEU A 298 -4.54 -7.37 3.66
C LEU A 298 -5.08 -8.76 4.01
N ARG A 299 -6.40 -8.92 4.12
CA ARG A 299 -7.03 -10.22 4.40
C ARG A 299 -7.28 -11.01 3.13
N ASP A 300 -7.44 -10.31 2.01
CA ASP A 300 -7.66 -10.91 0.71
C ASP A 300 -6.31 -11.07 -0.01
N GLY A 301 -6.13 -12.18 -0.73
CA GLY A 301 -4.93 -12.43 -1.55
C GLY A 301 -3.81 -13.26 -0.91
N ASP A 302 -2.84 -13.59 -1.74
CA ASP A 302 -1.74 -14.53 -1.47
C ASP A 302 -0.39 -13.83 -1.20
N GLU A 303 -0.32 -12.50 -1.20
CA GLU A 303 0.94 -11.74 -1.00
C GLU A 303 1.38 -11.75 0.47
N LEU A 304 2.12 -10.76 0.98
CA LEU A 304 2.47 -10.63 2.40
C LEU A 304 1.48 -9.69 3.10
N ALA A 305 0.72 -10.24 4.05
CA ALA A 305 -0.16 -9.47 4.91
C ALA A 305 0.63 -8.84 6.08
N LEU A 306 1.50 -7.87 5.77
CA LEU A 306 2.29 -7.12 6.75
C LEU A 306 1.88 -5.66 6.77
N LEU A 307 1.34 -5.21 7.91
CA LEU A 307 0.96 -3.84 8.17
C LEU A 307 1.97 -3.14 9.08
N LEU A 308 2.58 -2.07 8.58
CA LEU A 308 3.51 -1.21 9.31
C LEU A 308 2.80 0.08 9.69
N VAL A 309 2.60 0.35 10.98
CA VAL A 309 1.86 1.54 11.46
C VAL A 309 2.74 2.38 12.37
N GLU A 310 3.08 3.59 11.96
CA GLU A 310 3.77 4.52 12.85
C GLU A 310 2.78 5.45 13.54
N GLU A 311 2.93 5.57 14.86
CA GLU A 311 2.14 6.44 15.73
C GLU A 311 0.63 6.39 15.45
N PRO A 312 -0.02 5.21 15.54
CA PRO A 312 -1.46 5.08 15.30
C PRO A 312 -2.30 6.03 16.17
N GLU A 313 -1.79 6.46 17.33
CA GLU A 313 -2.42 7.40 18.23
C GLU A 313 -2.44 8.86 17.73
N ALA A 314 -1.63 9.21 16.72
CA ALA A 314 -1.53 10.57 16.21
C ALA A 314 -2.89 11.06 15.68
N HIS A 315 -3.33 12.22 16.17
CA HIS A 315 -4.62 12.85 15.83
C HIS A 315 -5.88 12.01 16.13
N LEU A 316 -5.76 10.91 16.90
CA LEU A 316 -6.90 10.15 17.41
C LEU A 316 -7.37 10.71 18.76
N HIS A 317 -8.69 10.85 18.91
CA HIS A 317 -9.31 11.03 20.22
C HIS A 317 -8.99 9.82 21.12
N PRO A 318 -8.73 9.98 22.44
CA PRO A 318 -8.31 8.89 23.32
C PRO A 318 -9.18 7.62 23.22
N GLN A 319 -10.51 7.77 23.18
CA GLN A 319 -11.43 6.63 23.05
C GLN A 319 -11.28 5.86 21.72
N LEU A 320 -10.87 6.55 20.65
CA LEU A 320 -10.61 5.90 19.35
C LEU A 320 -9.28 5.15 19.36
N GLN A 321 -8.31 5.55 20.17
CA GLN A 321 -7.02 4.88 20.26
C GLN A 321 -7.21 3.44 20.76
N ASP A 322 -7.98 3.25 21.83
CA ASP A 322 -8.26 1.90 22.36
C ASP A 322 -8.99 1.04 21.32
N ARG A 323 -9.98 1.61 20.63
CA ARG A 323 -10.73 0.92 19.56
C ARG A 323 -9.84 0.49 18.40
N VAL A 324 -8.93 1.37 17.96
CA VAL A 324 -7.96 1.06 16.89
C VAL A 324 -7.01 -0.04 17.34
N MET A 325 -6.53 0.02 18.59
CA MET A 325 -5.66 -1.02 19.15
C MET A 325 -6.37 -2.37 19.24
N ASP A 326 -7.64 -2.39 19.66
CA ASP A 326 -8.45 -3.60 19.71
C ASP A 326 -8.70 -4.18 18.31
N LEU A 327 -8.98 -3.32 17.33
CA LEU A 327 -9.13 -3.71 15.92
C LEU A 327 -7.84 -4.37 15.40
N LEU A 328 -6.69 -3.72 15.57
CA LEU A 328 -5.39 -4.25 15.15
C LEU A 328 -5.06 -5.57 15.86
N LYS A 329 -5.34 -5.67 17.16
CA LYS A 329 -5.20 -6.92 17.93
C LYS A 329 -6.09 -8.02 17.36
N GLN A 330 -7.35 -7.74 17.07
CA GLN A 330 -8.30 -8.72 16.54
C GLN A 330 -7.84 -9.29 15.19
N HIS A 331 -7.45 -8.43 14.25
CA HIS A 331 -6.97 -8.86 12.92
C HIS A 331 -5.58 -9.50 12.94
N SER A 332 -4.81 -9.31 14.03
CA SER A 332 -3.51 -9.95 14.23
C SER A 332 -3.56 -11.35 14.83
N ARG A 333 -4.74 -11.84 15.24
CA ARG A 333 -4.92 -13.19 15.77
C ARG A 333 -5.15 -14.18 14.64
N GLU A 334 -4.82 -15.44 14.88
CA GLU A 334 -5.26 -16.53 14.00
C GLU A 334 -6.79 -16.62 14.07
N LEU A 335 -7.44 -16.52 12.91
CA LEU A 335 -8.90 -16.51 12.80
C LEU A 335 -9.39 -17.95 12.58
N ALA A 336 -10.50 -18.30 13.22
CA ALA A 336 -11.09 -19.64 13.14
C ALA A 336 -11.78 -19.92 11.79
N ASP A 337 -12.17 -18.88 11.05
CA ASP A 337 -13.01 -18.95 9.86
C ASP A 337 -12.23 -18.94 8.52
N GLY A 338 -10.97 -19.36 8.51
CA GLY A 338 -10.15 -19.42 7.29
C GLY A 338 -9.68 -18.06 6.76
N GLU A 339 -10.06 -16.97 7.42
CA GLU A 339 -9.57 -15.63 7.12
C GLU A 339 -8.09 -15.49 7.47
N ARG A 340 -7.36 -14.82 6.59
CA ARG A 340 -5.92 -14.63 6.69
C ARG A 340 -5.55 -13.71 7.86
N ARG A 341 -4.57 -14.13 8.67
CA ARG A 341 -3.98 -13.28 9.73
C ARG A 341 -3.13 -12.17 9.13
N VAL A 342 -3.29 -10.94 9.64
CA VAL A 342 -2.43 -9.79 9.32
C VAL A 342 -1.33 -9.66 10.36
N GLN A 343 -0.07 -9.67 9.95
CA GLN A 343 1.03 -9.31 10.84
C GLN A 343 1.08 -7.79 10.99
N VAL A 344 1.09 -7.30 12.23
CA VAL A 344 1.13 -5.86 12.52
C VAL A 344 2.44 -5.52 13.22
N VAL A 345 3.15 -4.52 12.72
CA VAL A 345 4.31 -3.91 13.38
C VAL A 345 4.01 -2.44 13.57
N MET A 346 3.97 -1.98 14.82
CA MET A 346 3.64 -0.58 15.11
C MET A 346 4.62 0.09 16.04
N THR A 347 4.77 1.41 15.88
CA THR A 347 5.52 2.25 16.81
C THR A 347 4.56 3.10 17.63
N THR A 348 4.81 3.24 18.93
CA THR A 348 4.02 4.10 19.82
C THR A 348 4.89 4.76 20.87
N HIS A 349 4.46 5.94 21.33
CA HIS A 349 5.05 6.64 22.46
C HIS A 349 4.33 6.35 23.77
N ARG A 350 3.19 5.63 23.73
CA ARG A 350 2.38 5.34 24.91
C ARG A 350 2.72 3.96 25.49
N PRO A 351 3.12 3.88 26.76
CA PRO A 351 3.31 2.59 27.44
C PRO A 351 1.99 1.85 27.72
N ASN A 352 0.85 2.54 27.73
CA ASN A 352 -0.43 2.03 28.24
C ASN A 352 -1.20 1.03 27.35
N GLY A 353 -0.68 0.63 26.18
CA GLY A 353 -1.31 -0.40 25.33
C GLY A 353 -0.83 -1.84 25.59
N THR A 354 0.18 -2.02 26.45
CA THR A 354 0.95 -3.26 26.65
C THR A 354 0.27 -4.25 27.61
N GLY A 355 -1.00 -4.55 27.36
CA GLY A 355 -1.64 -5.75 27.90
C GLY A 355 -1.35 -6.97 27.03
N ALA A 356 -0.08 -7.35 26.84
CA ALA A 356 0.34 -8.66 26.31
C ALA A 356 1.86 -8.79 26.37
N ASN A 357 2.33 -9.68 27.25
CA ASN A 357 3.68 -10.25 27.42
C ASN A 357 4.89 -9.30 27.41
N ARG A 358 5.42 -9.07 28.61
CA ARG A 358 6.81 -8.69 28.85
C ARG A 358 7.77 -9.78 28.40
#